data_AF-A0A3P7M2G5-F1
#
_entry.id   AF-A0A3P7M2G5-F1
#
_cell.length_a   1.000
_cell.length_b   1.000
_cell.length_c   1.000
_cell.angle_alpha   90.00
_cell.angle_beta   90.00
_cell.angle_gamma   90.00
#
_symmetry.space_group_name_H-M   'P 1'
#
loop_
_entity.id
_entity.type
_entity.pdbx_description
1 polymer ?
#
loop_
_entity_poly.entity_id
_entity_poly.type
_entity_poly.pdbx_seq_one_letter_code
_entity_poly.pdbx_strand_id
1 'polypeptide(L)'
;MSSGARNSYTAEFKLKAVDYAVENGTGQASLHFGSIAGDTKMAKDQEKLRKCDRYKRAFRGSPPKWPALEEELSGCIIEENEEEKLQP
;
A
#
# COMPACT_ATOMS: atom_id res chain seq x y z
N MET A 1 8.56 -1.89 -28.55
CA MET A 1 8.65 -2.86 -27.44
C MET A 1 8.68 -2.05 -26.15
N SER A 2 7.54 -1.88 -25.47
CA SER A 2 7.51 -1.15 -24.19
C SER A 2 8.31 -1.99 -23.19
N SER A 3 9.41 -1.44 -22.70
CA SER A 3 10.26 -2.04 -21.70
C SER A 3 9.42 -2.44 -20.49
N GLY A 4 9.54 -3.70 -20.04
CA GLY A 4 8.77 -4.30 -18.94
C GLY A 4 9.08 -3.68 -17.58
N ALA A 5 8.78 -2.40 -17.41
CA ALA A 5 8.77 -1.73 -16.13
C ALA A 5 7.53 -2.22 -15.37
N ARG A 6 7.73 -2.91 -14.24
CA ARG A 6 6.64 -3.24 -13.33
C ARG A 6 6.04 -1.95 -12.79
N ASN A 7 4.80 -1.64 -13.17
CA ASN A 7 4.07 -0.53 -12.59
C ASN A 7 3.93 -0.77 -11.08
N SER A 8 4.34 0.23 -10.30
CA SER A 8 4.04 0.25 -8.87
C SER A 8 2.78 1.10 -8.63
N TYR A 9 1.98 0.67 -7.67
CA TYR A 9 0.68 1.28 -7.36
C TYR A 9 0.58 1.50 -5.85
N THR A 10 -0.22 2.48 -5.45
CA THR A 10 -0.52 2.76 -4.04
C THR A 10 -1.30 1.60 -3.41
N ALA A 11 -1.21 1.47 -2.09
CA ALA A 11 -2.00 0.46 -1.36
C ALA A 11 -3.50 0.64 -1.64
N GLU A 12 -3.99 1.88 -1.65
CA GLU A 12 -5.38 2.21 -1.97
C GLU A 12 -5.80 1.74 -3.35
N PHE A 13 -5.00 2.05 -4.38
CA PHE A 13 -5.33 1.68 -5.75
C PHE A 13 -5.43 0.15 -5.89
N LYS A 14 -4.49 -0.55 -5.27
CA LYS A 14 -4.48 -2.02 -5.27
C LYS A 14 -5.69 -2.61 -4.57
N LEU A 15 -6.10 -2.05 -3.43
CA LEU A 15 -7.30 -2.48 -2.71
C LEU A 15 -8.56 -2.24 -3.53
N LYS A 16 -8.72 -1.04 -4.11
CA LYS A 16 -9.88 -0.73 -4.97
C LYS A 16 -10.01 -1.70 -6.15
N ALA A 17 -8.89 -2.05 -6.78
CA ALA A 17 -8.89 -3.00 -7.89
C ALA A 17 -9.31 -4.42 -7.44
N VAL A 18 -8.85 -4.87 -6.27
CA VAL A 18 -9.21 -6.18 -5.70
C VAL A 18 -10.68 -6.19 -5.28
N ASP A 19 -11.14 -5.18 -4.54
CA ASP A 19 -12.51 -5.09 -4.06
C ASP A 19 -13.49 -5.03 -5.25
N TYR A 20 -13.18 -4.23 -6.27
CA TYR A 20 -13.97 -4.16 -7.50
C TYR A 20 -13.99 -5.50 -8.26
N ALA A 21 -12.88 -6.24 -8.30
CA ALA A 21 -12.82 -7.56 -8.93
C ALA A 21 -13.64 -8.61 -8.17
N VAL A 22 -13.71 -8.52 -6.84
CA VAL A 22 -14.58 -9.38 -6.02
C VAL A 22 -16.05 -9.08 -6.30
N GLU A 23 -16.42 -7.81 -6.45
CA GLU A 23 -17.80 -7.39 -6.69
C GLU A 23 -18.29 -7.61 -8.14
N ASN A 24 -17.46 -7.28 -9.13
CA ASN A 24 -17.86 -7.20 -10.55
C ASN A 24 -17.19 -8.27 -11.44
N GLY A 25 -16.29 -9.07 -10.86
CA GLY A 25 -15.49 -10.06 -11.57
C GLY A 25 -14.23 -9.49 -12.21
N THR A 26 -13.23 -10.37 -12.38
CA THR A 26 -11.89 -10.02 -12.88
C THR A 26 -11.90 -9.42 -14.28
N GLY A 27 -12.86 -9.82 -15.13
CA GLY A 27 -12.98 -9.29 -16.49
C GLY A 27 -13.32 -7.80 -16.52
N GLN A 28 -14.36 -7.40 -15.77
CA GLN A 28 -14.74 -5.98 -15.63
C GLN A 28 -13.65 -5.17 -14.94
N ALA A 29 -13.04 -5.75 -13.91
CA ALA A 29 -11.95 -5.11 -13.20
C ALA A 29 -10.73 -4.88 -14.09
N SER A 30 -10.44 -5.81 -15.02
CA SER A 30 -9.34 -5.65 -15.98
C SER A 30 -9.61 -4.57 -17.02
N LEU A 31 -10.88 -4.35 -17.39
CA LEU A 31 -11.28 -3.22 -18.24
C LEU A 31 -11.15 -1.89 -17.50
N HIS A 32 -11.55 -1.83 -16.22
CA HIS A 32 -11.54 -0.60 -15.42
C HIS A 32 -10.14 -0.21 -14.91
N PHE A 33 -9.34 -1.17 -14.44
CA PHE A 33 -8.05 -0.93 -13.78
C PHE A 33 -6.85 -1.41 -14.60
N GLY A 34 -7.09 -2.06 -15.74
CA GLY A 34 -6.04 -2.71 -16.54
C GLY A 34 -5.63 -4.07 -15.99
N SER A 35 -4.53 -4.61 -16.50
CA SER A 35 -4.03 -5.97 -16.19
C SER A 35 -3.73 -6.24 -14.71
N ILE A 36 -3.66 -5.21 -13.88
CA ILE A 36 -3.45 -5.32 -12.43
C ILE A 36 -4.61 -5.98 -11.68
N ALA A 37 -5.85 -5.79 -12.14
CA ALA A 37 -7.00 -6.40 -11.47
C ALA A 37 -7.03 -7.93 -11.59
N GLY A 38 -6.33 -8.48 -12.59
CA GLY A 38 -6.09 -9.91 -12.74
C GLY A 38 -4.90 -10.45 -11.95
N ASP A 39 -4.16 -9.61 -11.22
CA ASP A 39 -2.98 -10.05 -10.48
C ASP A 39 -3.39 -10.81 -9.20
N THR A 40 -3.39 -12.14 -9.31
CA THR A 40 -3.68 -13.05 -8.19
C THR A 40 -2.79 -12.84 -6.97
N LYS A 41 -1.60 -12.25 -7.13
CA LYS A 41 -0.73 -11.93 -6.00
C LYS A 41 -1.33 -10.82 -5.12
N MET A 42 -1.95 -9.82 -5.73
CA MET A 42 -2.56 -8.72 -4.98
C MET A 42 -3.78 -9.18 -4.18
N ALA A 43 -4.57 -10.10 -4.73
CA ALA A 43 -5.67 -10.72 -3.99
C ALA A 43 -5.15 -11.48 -2.75
N LYS A 44 -4.05 -12.23 -2.88
CA LYS A 44 -3.42 -12.95 -1.74
C LYS A 44 -2.83 -12.00 -0.69
N ASP A 45 -2.27 -10.88 -1.14
CA ASP A 45 -1.67 -9.87 -0.27
C ASP A 45 -2.68 -8.81 0.23
N GLN A 46 -3.99 -8.99 0.02
CA GLN A 46 -5.03 -8.01 0.39
C GLN A 46 -4.97 -7.62 1.86
N GLU A 47 -4.79 -8.57 2.78
CA GLU A 47 -4.67 -8.28 4.21
C GLU A 47 -3.43 -7.42 4.52
N LYS A 48 -2.30 -7.72 3.87
CA LYS A 48 -1.07 -6.93 4.02
C LYS A 48 -1.22 -5.54 3.41
N LEU A 49 -1.98 -5.41 2.31
CA LEU A 49 -2.31 -4.13 1.70
C LEU A 49 -3.16 -3.26 2.62
N ARG A 50 -4.08 -3.85 3.39
CA ARG A 50 -4.89 -3.14 4.40
C ARG A 50 -4.04 -2.61 5.57
N LYS A 51 -2.93 -3.27 5.89
CA LYS A 51 -1.97 -2.83 6.92
C LYS A 51 -0.99 -1.77 6.41
N CYS A 52 -0.89 -1.59 5.10
CA CYS A 52 -0.05 -0.55 4.52
C CYS A 52 -0.73 0.82 4.64
N ASP A 53 0.09 1.86 4.76
CA ASP A 53 -0.37 3.23 4.58
C ASP A 53 -1.03 3.38 3.20
N ARG A 54 -2.24 3.93 3.21
CA ARG A 54 -3.12 4.10 2.05
C ARG A 54 -2.41 4.77 0.88
N TYR A 55 -1.64 5.82 1.16
CA TYR A 55 -1.02 6.69 0.16
C TYR A 55 0.37 6.22 -0.25
N LYS A 56 0.99 5.33 0.54
CA LYS A 56 2.30 4.76 0.20
C LYS A 56 2.17 3.71 -0.92
N ARG A 57 3.24 3.61 -1.71
CA ARG A 57 3.37 2.57 -2.75
C ARG A 57 3.58 1.22 -2.05
N ALA A 58 2.59 0.35 -2.13
CA ALA A 58 2.60 -0.91 -1.39
C ALA A 58 3.76 -1.82 -1.83
N PHE A 59 4.49 -2.33 -0.83
CA PHE A 59 5.61 -3.27 -0.97
C PHE A 59 6.79 -2.73 -1.81
N ARG A 60 7.03 -1.40 -1.81
CA ARG A 60 8.21 -0.80 -2.45
C ARG A 60 9.28 -0.47 -1.41
N GLY A 61 10.52 -0.78 -1.75
CA GLY A 61 11.69 -0.50 -0.92
C GLY A 61 12.18 -1.74 -0.20
N SER A 62 13.41 -1.65 0.34
CA SER A 62 13.93 -2.68 1.23
C SER A 62 13.16 -2.62 2.56
N PRO A 63 12.92 -3.78 3.21
CA PRO A 63 12.40 -3.77 4.56
C PRO A 63 13.34 -3.01 5.51
N PRO A 64 12.81 -2.47 6.61
CA PRO A 64 13.62 -1.80 7.62
C PRO A 64 14.72 -2.73 8.14
N LYS A 65 15.94 -2.21 8.26
CA LYS A 65 17.08 -3.01 8.76
C LYS A 65 16.98 -3.24 10.26
N TRP A 66 16.31 -2.33 10.98
CA TRP A 66 16.17 -2.34 12.43
C TRP A 66 14.72 -2.04 12.81
N PRO A 67 13.79 -2.98 12.59
CA PRO A 67 12.35 -2.71 12.71
C PRO A 67 11.94 -2.15 14.08
N ALA A 68 12.45 -2.75 15.15
CA ALA A 68 12.15 -2.33 16.52
C ALA A 68 12.67 -0.92 16.83
N LEU A 69 13.86 -0.58 16.33
CA LEU A 69 14.46 0.75 16.53
C LEU A 69 13.71 1.83 15.75
N GLU A 70 13.29 1.54 14.52
CA GLU A 70 12.49 2.47 13.71
C GLU A 70 11.11 2.72 14.34
N GLU A 71 10.51 1.71 14.96
CA GLU A 71 9.25 1.82 15.69
C GLU A 71 9.40 2.71 16.95
N GLU A 72 10.41 2.45 17.77
CA GLU A 72 10.72 3.26 18.96
C GLU A 72 10.95 4.74 18.60
N LEU A 73 11.78 4.99 17.59
CA LEU A 73 12.06 6.35 17.11
C LEU A 73 10.80 7.05 16.59
N SER A 74 9.92 6.34 15.90
CA SER A 74 8.66 6.91 15.43
C SER A 74 7.74 7.33 16.57
N GLY A 75 7.73 6.56 17.67
CA GLY A 75 7.00 6.90 18.90
C GLY A 75 7.52 8.21 19.50
N CYS A 76 8.84 8.33 19.69
CA CYS A 76 9.44 9.55 20.25
C CYS A 76 9.12 10.80 19.42
N ILE A 77 9.22 10.70 18.08
CA ILE A 77 8.90 11.83 17.20
C ILE A 77 7.42 12.22 17.31
N ILE A 78 6.51 11.25 17.42
CA ILE A 78 5.07 11.54 17.56
C ILE A 78 4.81 12.25 18.89
N GLU A 79 5.40 11.77 19.99
CA GLU A 79 5.31 12.38 21.31
C GLU A 79 5.82 13.83 21.30
N GLU A 80 7.01 14.09 20.75
CA GLU A 80 7.55 15.46 20.62
C GLU A 80 6.62 16.39 19.82
N ASN A 81 6.06 15.88 18.71
CA ASN A 81 5.12 16.65 17.88
C ASN A 81 3.79 16.93 18.59
N GLU A 82 3.35 16.03 19.49
CA GLU A 82 2.15 16.24 20.30
C GLU A 82 2.41 17.29 21.40
N GLU A 83 3.57 17.23 22.04
CA GLU A 83 4.01 18.24 23.01
C GLU A 83 4.15 19.63 22.39
N GLU A 84 4.70 19.75 21.18
CA GLU A 84 4.85 21.03 20.48
C GLU A 84 3.48 21.64 20.10
N LYS A 85 2.50 20.83 19.72
CA LYS A 85 1.12 21.29 19.43
C LYS A 85 0.36 21.77 20.66
N LEU A 86 0.79 21.37 21.85
CA LEU A 86 0.19 21.76 23.13
C LEU A 86 0.78 23.07 23.68
N GLN A 87 1.79 23.65 23.02
CA GLN A 87 2.31 24.97 23.36
C GLN A 87 1.50 26.06 22.61
N PRO A 88 0.93 27.07 23.33
CA PRO A 88 0.08 28.10 22.74
C PRO A 88 0.83 29.13 21.89
#